data_AF-A0A428WLC7-F1
#
_entry.id   AF-A0A428WLC7-F1
#
_cell.length_a   1.000
_cell.length_b   1.000
_cell.length_c   1.000
_cell.angle_alpha   90.00
_cell.angle_beta   90.00
_cell.angle_gamma   90.00
#
_symmetry.space_group_name_H-M   'P 1'
#
loop_
_entity.id
_entity.type
_entity.pdbx_description
1 polymer ?
#
loop_
_entity_poly.entity_id
_entity_poly.type
_entity_poly.pdbx_seq_one_letter_code
_entity_poly.pdbx_strand_id
1 'polypeptide(L)'
;MPIWGVDTMPFMARGESETEAAAARLARQAATALAGELAARGLSRADLARLMGVSPGRVSQILSGDANLTVRSLAGAAAALGACVEIRFTEPPRPQDAPRSSETGGDGASSLRGGVVRSRL
;
A
#
# COMPACT_ATOMS: atom_id res chain seq x y z
N MET A 1 -22.85 -26.75 42.91
CA MET A 1 -23.67 -25.74 42.21
C MET A 1 -22.74 -24.68 41.65
N PRO A 2 -22.44 -24.65 40.33
CA PRO A 2 -21.68 -23.58 39.72
C PRO A 2 -22.63 -22.41 39.39
N ILE A 3 -22.28 -21.20 39.83
CA ILE A 3 -22.91 -19.96 39.34
C ILE A 3 -21.93 -19.29 38.38
N TRP A 4 -22.42 -19.06 37.16
CA TRP A 4 -21.70 -18.51 36.02
C TRP A 4 -21.40 -17.01 36.19
N GLY A 5 -20.43 -16.53 35.41
CA GLY A 5 -20.53 -15.20 34.80
C GLY A 5 -19.47 -14.17 35.21
N VAL A 6 -18.19 -14.49 35.04
CA VAL A 6 -17.25 -13.42 34.67
C VAL A 6 -17.40 -13.20 33.17
N ASP A 7 -18.27 -12.26 32.82
CA ASP A 7 -18.32 -11.63 31.51
C ASP A 7 -16.94 -11.00 31.28
N THR A 8 -16.10 -11.67 30.49
CA THR A 8 -14.78 -11.16 30.11
C THR A 8 -15.00 -9.97 29.18
N MET A 9 -15.09 -8.79 29.79
CA MET A 9 -15.36 -7.50 29.15
C MET A 9 -14.48 -7.27 27.92
N PRO A 10 -15.04 -7.09 26.71
CA PRO A 10 -14.30 -6.68 25.52
C PRO A 10 -14.20 -5.15 25.52
N PHE A 11 -13.37 -4.58 26.40
CA PHE A 11 -13.16 -3.12 26.45
C PHE A 11 -11.77 -2.69 25.95
N MET A 12 -10.76 -3.57 25.97
CA MET A 12 -9.37 -3.21 25.60
C MET A 12 -8.91 -3.68 24.21
N ALA A 13 -9.64 -4.56 23.54
CA ALA A 13 -9.18 -5.16 22.27
C ALA A 13 -9.19 -4.22 21.05
N ARG A 14 -9.94 -3.10 21.09
CA ARG A 14 -10.10 -2.23 19.91
C ARG A 14 -8.87 -1.37 19.63
N GLY A 15 -8.28 -0.76 20.66
CA GLY A 15 -7.10 0.11 20.50
C GLY A 15 -5.85 -0.68 20.09
N GLU A 16 -5.65 -1.85 20.68
CA GLU A 16 -4.50 -2.72 20.37
C GLU A 16 -4.56 -3.22 18.92
N SER A 17 -5.74 -3.65 18.46
CA SER A 17 -5.96 -4.06 17.07
C SER A 17 -5.78 -2.91 16.07
N GLU A 18 -6.26 -1.69 16.38
CA GLU A 18 -6.07 -0.52 15.53
C GLU A 18 -4.58 -0.14 15.41
N THR A 19 -3.84 -0.19 16.51
CA THR A 19 -2.38 0.06 16.49
C THR A 19 -1.63 -1.00 15.69
N GLU A 20 -1.99 -2.27 15.83
CA GLU A 20 -1.38 -3.37 15.08
C GLU A 20 -1.68 -3.27 13.58
N ALA A 21 -2.93 -2.93 13.23
CA ALA A 21 -3.32 -2.70 11.84
C ALA A 21 -2.59 -1.48 11.24
N ALA A 22 -2.43 -0.41 12.01
CA ALA A 22 -1.65 0.77 11.60
C ALA A 22 -0.17 0.44 11.42
N ALA A 23 0.43 -0.32 12.35
CA ALA A 23 1.82 -0.77 12.27
C ALA A 23 2.04 -1.67 11.04
N ALA A 24 1.16 -2.64 10.81
CA ALA A 24 1.25 -3.51 9.64
C ALA A 24 1.10 -2.73 8.32
N ARG A 25 0.23 -1.72 8.28
CA ARG A 25 0.09 -0.82 7.12
C ARG A 25 1.37 -0.02 6.88
N LEU A 26 1.96 0.55 7.93
CA LEU A 26 3.22 1.29 7.82
C LEU A 26 4.37 0.40 7.35
N ALA A 27 4.48 -0.82 7.90
CA ALA A 27 5.49 -1.79 7.48
C ALA A 27 5.38 -2.15 6.00
N ARG A 28 4.16 -2.41 5.50
CA ARG A 28 3.91 -2.66 4.08
C ARG A 28 4.25 -1.45 3.21
N GLN A 29 3.86 -0.23 3.61
CA GLN A 29 4.19 0.99 2.87
C GLN A 29 5.70 1.19 2.75
N ALA A 30 6.45 1.01 3.84
CA ALA A 30 7.90 1.10 3.84
C ALA A 30 8.55 0.00 2.97
N ALA A 31 8.05 -1.23 3.04
CA ALA A 31 8.52 -2.34 2.21
C ALA A 31 8.26 -2.08 0.72
N THR A 32 7.09 -1.56 0.35
CA THR A 32 6.76 -1.16 -1.03
C THR A 32 7.67 -0.02 -1.51
N ALA A 33 7.92 0.99 -0.69
CA ALA A 33 8.83 2.09 -1.03
C ALA A 33 10.25 1.58 -1.28
N LEU A 34 10.76 0.70 -0.41
CA LEU A 34 12.08 0.10 -0.59
C LEU A 34 12.15 -0.78 -1.85
N ALA A 35 11.11 -1.57 -2.15
CA ALA A 35 11.05 -2.36 -3.37
C ALA A 35 11.04 -1.48 -4.63
N GLY A 36 10.30 -0.36 -4.59
CA GLY A 36 10.29 0.64 -5.65
C GLY A 36 11.68 1.26 -5.88
N GLU A 37 12.39 1.57 -4.80
CA GLU A 37 13.75 2.12 -4.87
C GLU A 37 14.76 1.13 -5.47
N LEU A 38 14.67 -0.15 -5.12
CA LEU A 38 15.47 -1.20 -5.74
C LEU A 38 15.19 -1.30 -7.24
N ALA A 39 13.91 -1.30 -7.62
CA ALA A 39 13.51 -1.36 -9.03
C ALA A 39 14.01 -0.14 -9.82
N ALA A 40 13.89 1.06 -9.27
CA ALA A 40 14.39 2.30 -9.89
C ALA A 40 15.90 2.28 -10.13
N ARG A 41 16.65 1.55 -9.28
CA ARG A 41 18.11 1.37 -9.40
C ARG A 41 18.52 0.12 -10.19
N GLY A 42 17.56 -0.68 -10.66
CA GLY A 42 17.84 -1.95 -11.35
C GLY A 42 18.47 -3.02 -10.44
N LEU A 43 18.27 -2.94 -9.12
CA LEU A 43 18.84 -3.86 -8.14
C LEU A 43 17.86 -4.97 -7.78
N SER A 44 18.38 -6.19 -7.65
CA SER A 44 17.59 -7.32 -7.14
C SER A 44 17.58 -7.37 -5.60
N ARG A 45 16.69 -8.20 -5.03
CA ARG A 45 16.72 -8.50 -3.58
C ARG A 45 18.03 -9.14 -3.14
N ALA A 46 18.64 -9.95 -4.01
CA ALA A 46 19.93 -10.59 -3.74
C ALA A 46 21.06 -9.55 -3.73
N ASP A 47 20.99 -8.53 -4.59
CA ASP A 47 21.94 -7.42 -4.56
C ASP A 47 21.83 -6.62 -3.28
N LEU A 48 20.61 -6.31 -2.83
CA LEU A 48 20.41 -5.65 -1.54
C LEU A 48 20.99 -6.49 -0.39
N ALA A 49 20.75 -7.81 -0.40
CA ALA A 49 21.29 -8.71 0.62
C ALA A 49 22.82 -8.65 0.67
N ARG A 50 23.46 -8.67 -0.50
CA ARG A 50 24.91 -8.54 -0.66
C ARG A 50 25.43 -7.19 -0.17
N LEU A 51 24.78 -6.07 -0.54
CA LEU A 51 25.16 -4.73 -0.11
C LEU A 51 25.01 -4.54 1.41
N MET A 52 23.97 -5.12 2.00
CA MET A 52 23.73 -5.08 3.45
C MET A 52 24.57 -6.08 4.24
N GLY A 53 25.23 -7.04 3.59
CA GLY A 53 25.96 -8.12 4.27
C GLY A 53 25.05 -9.07 5.06
N VAL A 54 23.82 -9.33 4.59
CA VAL A 54 22.84 -10.20 5.25
C VAL A 54 22.35 -11.32 4.33
N SER A 55 21.62 -12.29 4.87
CA SER A 55 21.05 -13.39 4.07
C SER A 55 19.90 -12.91 3.17
N PRO A 56 19.68 -13.54 1.99
CA PRO A 56 18.54 -13.24 1.13
C PRO A 56 17.19 -13.42 1.84
N GLY A 57 17.07 -14.42 2.72
CA GLY A 57 15.87 -14.63 3.53
C GLY A 57 15.56 -13.44 4.44
N ARG A 58 16.58 -12.78 4.99
CA ARG A 58 16.40 -11.57 5.81
C ARG A 58 15.85 -10.40 4.98
N VAL A 59 16.33 -10.24 3.74
CA VAL A 59 15.79 -9.23 2.81
C VAL A 59 14.35 -9.55 2.41
N SER A 60 14.02 -10.83 2.17
CA SER A 60 12.64 -11.23 1.90
C SER A 60 11.71 -10.87 3.05
N GLN A 61 12.10 -11.12 4.31
CA GLN A 61 11.29 -10.73 5.48
C GLN A 61 11.07 -9.21 5.57
N ILE A 62 12.12 -8.41 5.32
CA ILE A 62 12.03 -6.95 5.27
C ILE A 62 11.02 -6.51 4.20
N LEU A 63 11.08 -7.10 3.00
CA LEU A 63 10.25 -6.71 1.87
C LEU A 63 8.84 -7.32 1.89
N SER A 64 8.59 -8.34 2.69
CA SER A 64 7.24 -8.86 2.92
C SER A 64 6.35 -7.87 3.67
N GLY A 65 6.93 -6.87 4.35
CA GLY A 65 6.16 -5.89 5.11
C GLY A 65 5.40 -6.48 6.29
N ASP A 66 5.87 -7.62 6.80
CA ASP A 66 5.40 -8.21 8.05
C ASP A 66 5.74 -7.26 9.22
N ALA A 67 4.98 -7.34 10.32
CA ALA A 67 5.05 -6.43 11.46
C ALA A 67 6.44 -6.37 12.13
N ASN A 68 7.36 -7.27 11.77
CA ASN A 68 8.74 -7.29 12.25
C ASN A 68 9.72 -6.39 11.46
N LEU A 69 9.23 -5.52 10.57
CA LEU A 69 10.08 -4.49 9.97
C LEU A 69 10.47 -3.45 11.02
N THR A 70 11.78 -3.25 11.21
CA THR A 70 12.31 -2.29 12.19
C THR A 70 12.88 -1.04 11.53
N VAL A 71 12.93 0.07 12.28
CA VAL A 71 13.66 1.29 11.86
C VAL A 71 15.13 0.97 11.58
N ARG A 72 15.74 0.06 12.35
CA ARG A 72 17.13 -0.39 12.15
C ARG A 72 17.32 -1.06 10.79
N SER A 73 16.40 -1.94 10.37
CA SER A 73 16.48 -2.58 9.06
C SER A 73 16.33 -1.58 7.92
N LEU A 74 15.43 -0.61 8.05
CA LEU A 74 15.26 0.45 7.05
C LEU A 74 16.51 1.34 6.95
N ALA A 75 17.08 1.74 8.08
CA ALA A 75 18.32 2.51 8.10
C ALA A 75 19.49 1.73 7.48
N GLY A 76 19.59 0.43 7.77
CA GLY A 76 20.61 -0.43 7.16
C GLY A 76 20.45 -0.55 5.64
N ALA A 77 19.23 -0.72 5.14
CA ALA A 77 18.95 -0.75 3.71
C ALA A 77 19.28 0.59 3.04
N ALA A 78 18.88 1.71 3.65
CA ALA A 78 19.17 3.04 3.12
C ALA A 78 20.68 3.33 3.09
N ALA A 79 21.41 3.01 4.17
CA ALA A 79 22.86 3.13 4.20
C ALA A 79 23.54 2.29 3.10
N ALA A 80 23.10 1.05 2.91
CA ALA A 80 23.62 0.16 1.86
C ALA A 80 23.35 0.68 0.44
N LEU A 81 22.25 1.44 0.26
CA LEU A 81 21.89 2.08 -1.00
C LEU A 81 22.47 3.50 -1.13
N GLY A 82 23.12 4.06 -0.11
CA GLY A 82 23.51 5.48 -0.11
C GLY A 82 22.29 6.42 -0.20
N ALA A 83 21.17 6.03 0.38
CA ALA A 83 19.92 6.76 0.41
C ALA A 83 19.61 7.31 1.82
N CYS A 84 18.62 8.19 1.91
CA CYS A 84 18.08 8.71 3.17
C CYS A 84 16.62 8.28 3.34
N VAL A 85 16.22 7.95 4.57
CA VAL A 85 14.82 7.69 4.92
C VAL A 85 14.25 8.90 5.62
N GLU A 86 13.08 9.36 5.17
CA GLU A 86 12.32 10.42 5.81
C GLU A 86 10.98 9.88 6.33
N ILE A 87 10.58 10.26 7.55
CA ILE A 87 9.29 9.92 8.15
C ILE A 87 8.49 11.22 8.30
N ARG A 88 7.29 11.25 7.72
CA ARG A 88 6.36 12.39 7.80
C ARG A 88 5.04 11.93 8.39
N PHE A 89 4.46 12.73 9.27
CA PHE A 89 3.10 12.56 9.76
C PHE A 89 2.16 13.39 8.89
N THR A 90 1.08 12.78 8.43
CA THR A 90 0.06 13.42 7.59
C THR A 90 -1.30 13.18 8.17
N GLU A 91 -2.20 14.16 8.03
CA GLU A 91 -3.61 13.98 8.34
C GLU A 91 -4.18 12.83 7.47
N PRO A 92 -5.02 11.94 8.02
CA PRO A 92 -5.76 10.99 7.20
C PRO A 92 -6.54 11.72 6.09
N PRO A 93 -6.62 11.15 4.88
CA PRO A 93 -7.40 11.74 3.81
C PRO A 93 -8.85 11.89 4.27
N ARG A 94 -9.39 13.12 4.18
CA ARG A 94 -10.80 13.32 4.53
C ARG A 94 -11.65 12.55 3.52
N PRO A 95 -12.71 11.83 3.95
CA PRO A 95 -13.56 11.04 3.05
C PRO A 95 -14.13 11.80 1.84
N GLN A 96 -14.18 13.14 1.92
CA GLN A 96 -14.64 14.05 0.87
C GLN A 96 -13.66 14.24 -0.31
N ASP A 97 -12.40 13.82 -0.18
CA ASP A 97 -11.37 13.95 -1.24
C ASP A 97 -11.28 12.68 -2.12
N ALA A 98 -12.10 11.66 -1.85
CA ALA A 98 -12.26 10.55 -2.78
C ALA A 98 -12.76 11.13 -4.11
N PRO A 99 -12.11 10.84 -5.26
CA PRO A 99 -12.56 11.35 -6.53
C PRO A 99 -14.00 10.88 -6.70
N ARG A 100 -14.96 11.80 -6.63
CA ARG A 100 -16.31 11.52 -7.10
C ARG A 100 -16.11 11.16 -8.56
N SER A 101 -16.28 9.88 -8.86
CA SER A 101 -16.38 9.38 -10.21
C SER A 101 -17.31 10.34 -10.92
N SER A 102 -16.76 11.15 -11.81
CA SER A 102 -17.51 12.05 -12.65
C SER A 102 -18.59 11.21 -13.31
N GLU A 103 -19.83 11.45 -12.91
CA GLU A 103 -21.00 11.01 -13.63
C GLU A 103 -20.82 11.48 -15.07
N THR A 104 -20.44 10.55 -15.95
CA THR A 104 -20.46 10.75 -17.39
C THR A 104 -21.92 10.78 -17.82
N GLY A 105 -22.58 11.91 -17.56
CA GLY A 105 -23.78 12.36 -18.23
C GLY A 105 -23.39 13.51 -19.14
N GLY A 106 -23.39 13.27 -20.45
CA GLY A 106 -22.94 14.25 -21.45
C GLY A 106 -23.13 13.75 -22.87
N ASP A 107 -24.38 13.85 -23.30
CA ASP A 107 -24.93 13.62 -24.63
C ASP A 107 -24.09 14.09 -25.83
N GLY A 108 -24.28 13.39 -26.95
CA GLY A 108 -24.38 14.02 -28.27
C GLY A 108 -23.20 13.84 -29.24
N ALA A 109 -23.37 12.89 -30.17
CA ALA A 109 -23.10 13.01 -31.62
C ALA A 109 -22.32 11.81 -32.21
N SER A 110 -23.03 10.96 -32.96
CA SER A 110 -22.56 10.33 -34.22
C SER A 110 -23.73 9.51 -34.80
N SER A 111 -24.55 10.06 -35.70
CA SER A 111 -24.30 10.05 -37.15
C SER A 111 -23.97 8.66 -37.68
N LEU A 112 -24.95 7.84 -38.09
CA LEU A 112 -24.80 6.81 -39.14
C LEU A 112 -26.16 6.33 -39.73
N ARG A 113 -26.31 6.62 -41.04
CA ARG A 113 -26.87 5.79 -42.12
C ARG A 113 -28.39 5.52 -42.20
N GLY A 114 -28.98 5.89 -43.34
CA GLY A 114 -30.27 5.38 -43.78
C GLY A 114 -30.81 5.96 -45.09
N GLY A 115 -30.12 5.73 -46.21
CA GLY A 115 -30.72 5.53 -47.54
C GLY A 115 -31.56 6.65 -48.19
N VAL A 116 -30.93 7.44 -49.06
CA VAL A 116 -31.59 8.05 -50.22
C VAL A 116 -31.72 6.97 -51.31
N VAL A 117 -32.94 6.50 -51.60
CA VAL A 117 -33.27 5.90 -52.90
C VAL A 117 -34.00 6.96 -53.72
N ARG A 118 -33.39 7.33 -54.85
CA ARG A 118 -33.95 8.21 -55.88
C ARG A 118 -34.53 7.38 -57.03
N SER A 119 -35.46 8.04 -57.74
CA SER A 119 -35.96 7.79 -59.10
C SER A 119 -37.21 6.92 -59.20
N ARG A 120 -38.36 7.53 -59.52
CA ARG A 120 -38.89 7.92 -60.85
C ARG A 120 -39.37 6.72 -61.65
N LEU A 121 -40.68 6.62 -61.81
CA LEU A 121 -41.43 6.73 -63.07
C LEU A 121 -42.88 7.12 -62.73
#